data_AF-A0AAN9H463-F1
#
_entry.id   AF-A0AAN9H463-F1
#
_cell.length_a   1.000
_cell.length_b   1.000
_cell.length_c   1.000
_cell.angle_alpha   90.00
_cell.angle_beta   90.00
_cell.angle_gamma   90.00
#
_symmetry.space_group_name_H-M   'P 1'
#
loop_
_entity.id
_entity.type
_entity.pdbx_description
1 polymer ?
#
loop_
_entity_poly.entity_id
_entity_poly.type
_entity_poly.pdbx_seq_one_letter_code
_entity_poly.pdbx_strand_id
1 'polypeptide(L)'
;MSLDASASSFSGLQLLMDLKPLFIPLYAVLVLVACSGNLLLLIHIGLNKKLHSTTNFLIGNLALVDLVMCLFCVPLTAFYAFDERGWVFGQFVCHFVTLMQTATAFAAVLSLTAIAVDRYVVVAYPIRRRGGRSFCVWLVVSVWLCALAMSTPTALHTVYLDLSATGHEMAVCEEFWHGQELGRLIYSCFFLLLSYFVPLAAVSISYCAISCHLQHRATRLMAATPSNQEKWGRKRRKTFRLLLVSVLSFAFSWLPLQVVNLIRDLDTDFAILSKNHVNVVQVSCHLLAMSSACYNPFIYASLHKKFLSYLCHNIFQRRKAHRAQSSLTTSSRMIRMNTSSTLADIPMAISKISQD
;
A
#
# COMPACT_ATOMS: atom_id res chain seq x y z
N MET A 1 -39.52 3.72 -24.79
CA MET A 1 -38.10 4.11 -24.92
C MET A 1 -37.45 4.51 -23.58
N SER A 2 -38.21 4.62 -22.48
CA SER A 2 -37.69 4.91 -21.13
C SER A 2 -37.42 3.67 -20.24
N LEU A 3 -37.84 2.47 -20.66
CA LEU A 3 -37.65 1.22 -19.89
C LEU A 3 -36.25 0.59 -20.10
N ASP A 4 -35.63 0.77 -21.27
CA ASP A 4 -34.32 0.17 -21.58
C ASP A 4 -33.14 0.93 -20.93
N ALA A 5 -33.33 2.23 -20.66
CA ALA A 5 -32.33 3.04 -19.96
C ALA A 5 -32.20 2.67 -18.48
N SER A 6 -33.32 2.35 -17.81
CA SER A 6 -33.31 1.84 -16.43
C SER A 6 -32.73 0.43 -16.33
N ALA A 7 -33.01 -0.44 -17.31
CA ALA A 7 -32.49 -1.81 -17.35
C ALA A 7 -30.96 -1.85 -17.56
N SER A 8 -30.42 -0.97 -18.39
CA SER A 8 -28.97 -0.87 -18.64
C SER A 8 -28.19 -0.26 -17.46
N SER A 9 -28.76 0.71 -16.73
CA SER A 9 -28.14 1.23 -15.49
C SER A 9 -28.05 0.17 -14.38
N PHE A 10 -29.01 -0.76 -14.31
CA PHE A 10 -29.02 -1.84 -13.31
C PHE A 10 -28.04 -2.98 -13.65
N SER A 11 -27.80 -3.24 -14.93
CA SER A 11 -26.93 -4.33 -15.41
C SER A 11 -25.50 -4.28 -14.83
N GLY A 12 -24.87 -3.10 -14.82
CA GLY A 12 -23.48 -2.99 -14.37
C GLY A 12 -23.29 -3.10 -12.86
N LEU A 13 -24.27 -2.65 -12.07
CA LEU A 13 -24.27 -2.84 -10.62
C LEU A 13 -24.54 -4.29 -10.25
N GLN A 14 -25.49 -4.94 -10.93
CA GLN A 14 -25.77 -6.37 -10.73
C GLN A 14 -24.53 -7.22 -11.01
N LEU A 15 -23.85 -6.98 -12.14
CA LEU A 15 -22.61 -7.69 -12.48
C LEU A 15 -21.51 -7.51 -11.42
N LEU A 16 -21.37 -6.30 -10.87
CA LEU A 16 -20.42 -6.06 -9.79
C LEU A 16 -20.78 -6.87 -8.53
N MET A 17 -22.07 -6.92 -8.18
CA MET A 17 -22.55 -7.69 -7.02
C MET A 17 -22.38 -9.20 -7.23
N ASP A 18 -22.58 -9.70 -8.45
CA ASP A 18 -22.32 -11.11 -8.79
C ASP A 18 -20.82 -11.47 -8.65
N LEU A 19 -19.93 -10.49 -8.87
CA LEU A 19 -18.47 -10.64 -8.69
C LEU A 19 -17.98 -10.34 -7.26
N LYS A 20 -18.86 -9.95 -6.34
CA LYS A 20 -18.55 -9.77 -4.90
C LYS A 20 -17.75 -10.93 -4.28
N PRO A 21 -18.08 -12.23 -4.47
CA PRO A 21 -17.30 -13.34 -3.90
C PRO A 21 -15.87 -13.44 -4.45
N LEU A 22 -15.55 -12.77 -5.56
CA LEU A 22 -14.19 -12.67 -6.09
C LEU A 22 -13.44 -11.47 -5.52
N PHE A 23 -14.05 -10.28 -5.56
CA PHE A 23 -13.38 -9.04 -5.16
C PHE A 23 -13.16 -8.91 -3.66
N ILE A 24 -14.10 -9.35 -2.82
CA ILE A 24 -13.97 -9.24 -1.36
C ILE A 24 -12.73 -10.00 -0.84
N PRO A 25 -12.50 -11.28 -1.21
CA PRO A 25 -11.26 -11.97 -0.85
C PRO A 25 -9.99 -11.29 -1.38
N LEU A 26 -10.03 -10.69 -2.59
CA LEU A 26 -8.87 -9.98 -3.15
C LEU A 26 -8.53 -8.73 -2.34
N TYR A 27 -9.53 -7.92 -1.97
CA TYR A 27 -9.33 -6.78 -1.07
C TYR A 27 -8.83 -7.23 0.30
N ALA A 28 -9.37 -8.33 0.85
CA ALA A 28 -8.91 -8.87 2.13
C ALA A 28 -7.43 -9.31 2.06
N VAL A 29 -7.03 -10.04 1.02
CA VAL A 29 -5.63 -10.43 0.80
C VAL A 29 -4.73 -9.20 0.65
N LEU A 30 -5.16 -8.20 -0.11
CA LEU A 30 -4.43 -6.94 -0.28
C LEU A 30 -4.19 -6.27 1.07
N VAL A 31 -5.24 -6.05 1.85
CA VAL A 31 -5.15 -5.42 3.19
C VAL A 31 -4.23 -6.22 4.09
N LEU A 32 -4.35 -7.56 4.12
CA LEU A 32 -3.49 -8.41 4.94
C LEU A 32 -2.01 -8.32 4.55
N VAL A 33 -1.71 -8.39 3.25
CA VAL A 33 -0.34 -8.34 2.74
C VAL A 33 0.27 -6.96 2.96
N ALA A 34 -0.44 -5.90 2.60
CA ALA A 34 0.02 -4.53 2.78
C ALA A 34 0.21 -4.19 4.25
N CYS A 35 -0.76 -4.49 5.12
CA CYS A 35 -0.66 -4.18 6.54
C CYS A 35 0.47 -4.95 7.23
N SER A 36 0.55 -6.26 7.00
CA SER A 36 1.62 -7.07 7.60
C SER A 36 3.01 -6.67 7.11
N GLY A 37 3.16 -6.44 5.80
CA GLY A 37 4.44 -6.04 5.20
C GLY A 37 4.92 -4.68 5.69
N ASN A 38 4.04 -3.66 5.65
CA ASN A 38 4.40 -2.29 6.04
C ASN A 38 4.60 -2.15 7.55
N LEU A 39 3.81 -2.85 8.38
CA LEU A 39 4.02 -2.90 9.83
C LEU A 39 5.36 -3.55 10.19
N LEU A 40 5.70 -4.68 9.57
CA LEU A 40 7.00 -5.32 9.77
C LEU A 40 8.15 -4.40 9.35
N LEU A 41 8.01 -3.69 8.23
CA LEU A 41 9.01 -2.73 7.75
C LEU A 41 9.23 -1.60 8.77
N LEU A 42 8.16 -1.02 9.31
CA LEU A 42 8.22 -0.01 10.37
C LEU A 42 8.92 -0.52 11.62
N ILE A 43 8.51 -1.70 12.12
CA ILE A 43 9.14 -2.33 13.29
C ILE A 43 10.64 -2.55 13.04
N HIS A 44 11.00 -3.06 11.86
CA HIS A 44 12.38 -3.32 11.52
C HIS A 44 13.24 -2.04 11.49
N ILE A 45 12.70 -0.94 10.95
CA ILE A 45 13.38 0.35 10.94
C ILE A 45 13.53 0.89 12.36
N GLY A 46 12.48 0.81 13.19
CA GLY A 46 12.49 1.34 14.56
C GLY A 46 13.40 0.59 15.54
N LEU A 47 13.51 -0.73 15.41
CA LEU A 47 14.36 -1.55 16.29
C LEU A 47 15.86 -1.43 15.96
N ASN A 48 16.20 -1.16 14.70
CA ASN A 48 17.58 -1.17 14.24
C ASN A 48 18.14 0.25 14.15
N LYS A 49 18.83 0.72 15.21
CA LYS A 49 19.52 2.02 15.22
C LYS A 49 20.46 2.24 14.02
N LYS A 50 21.05 1.17 13.47
CA LYS A 50 21.90 1.21 12.26
C LYS A 50 21.16 1.63 10.99
N LEU A 51 19.83 1.52 10.99
CA LEU A 51 18.95 1.93 9.90
C LEU A 51 18.45 3.38 10.06
N HIS A 52 18.77 4.09 11.13
CA HIS A 52 18.32 5.48 11.32
C HIS A 52 19.09 6.44 10.40
N SER A 53 18.66 6.49 9.15
CA SER A 53 19.11 7.42 8.12
C SER A 53 17.90 8.14 7.54
N THR A 54 18.08 9.34 7.00
CA THR A 54 17.02 10.16 6.38
C THR A 54 16.14 9.35 5.45
N THR A 55 16.76 8.55 4.57
CA THR A 55 16.04 7.72 3.61
C THR A 55 15.18 6.65 4.25
N ASN A 56 15.69 5.99 5.29
CA ASN A 56 14.91 4.94 5.96
C ASN A 56 13.78 5.58 6.78
N PHE A 57 13.94 6.82 7.24
CA PHE A 57 12.84 7.59 7.84
C PHE A 57 11.75 7.88 6.80
N LEU A 58 12.13 8.27 5.58
CA LEU A 58 11.19 8.45 4.46
C LEU A 58 10.54 7.15 3.99
N ILE A 59 11.28 6.02 3.97
CA ILE A 59 10.71 4.69 3.73
C ILE A 59 9.72 4.32 4.83
N GLY A 60 10.02 4.68 6.09
CA GLY A 60 9.08 4.53 7.20
C GLY A 60 7.83 5.38 7.00
N ASN A 61 7.95 6.63 6.54
CA ASN A 61 6.79 7.45 6.21
C ASN A 61 5.94 6.83 5.10
N LEU A 62 6.57 6.28 4.05
CA LEU A 62 5.86 5.59 2.98
C LEU A 62 5.09 4.37 3.51
N ALA A 63 5.70 3.59 4.40
CA ALA A 63 5.03 2.46 5.06
C ALA A 63 3.86 2.91 5.96
N LEU A 64 3.98 4.06 6.63
CA LEU A 64 2.89 4.65 7.41
C LEU A 64 1.74 5.11 6.51
N VAL A 65 2.04 5.78 5.40
CA VAL A 65 1.06 6.20 4.38
C VAL A 65 0.29 5.01 3.84
N ASP A 66 1.00 3.93 3.47
CA ASP A 66 0.39 2.68 2.97
C ASP A 66 -0.50 2.02 4.05
N LEU A 67 -0.08 2.04 5.33
CA LEU A 67 -0.91 1.52 6.43
C LEU A 67 -2.19 2.32 6.62
N VAL A 68 -2.11 3.66 6.59
CA VAL A 68 -3.29 4.52 6.73
C VAL A 68 -4.26 4.27 5.57
N MET A 69 -3.75 4.17 4.34
CA MET A 69 -4.55 3.84 3.17
C MET A 69 -5.23 2.47 3.31
N CYS A 70 -4.49 1.43 3.68
CA CYS A 70 -5.03 0.07 3.74
C CYS A 70 -5.93 -0.22 4.96
N LEU A 71 -5.76 0.48 6.08
CA LEU A 71 -6.58 0.28 7.28
C LEU A 71 -7.90 1.05 7.22
N PHE A 72 -7.87 2.26 6.65
CA PHE A 72 -9.04 3.15 6.63
C PHE A 72 -9.65 3.23 5.25
N CYS A 73 -8.89 3.61 4.23
CA CYS A 73 -9.46 3.93 2.93
C CYS A 73 -9.98 2.66 2.23
N VAL A 74 -9.13 1.65 2.05
CA VAL A 74 -9.46 0.45 1.27
C VAL A 74 -10.71 -0.31 1.78
N PRO A 75 -10.85 -0.62 3.09
CA PRO A 75 -12.01 -1.37 3.56
C PRO A 75 -13.30 -0.55 3.46
N LEU A 76 -13.22 0.77 3.69
CA LEU A 76 -14.39 1.64 3.64
C LEU A 76 -14.87 1.87 2.19
N THR A 77 -13.97 2.08 1.22
CA THR A 77 -14.36 2.13 -0.20
C THR A 77 -14.82 0.78 -0.73
N ALA A 78 -14.21 -0.33 -0.31
CA ALA A 78 -14.70 -1.66 -0.67
C ALA A 78 -16.10 -1.93 -0.11
N PHE A 79 -16.37 -1.54 1.14
CA PHE A 79 -17.70 -1.63 1.72
C PHE A 79 -18.72 -0.81 0.92
N TYR A 80 -18.38 0.45 0.64
CA TYR A 80 -19.23 1.34 -0.17
C TYR A 80 -19.56 0.73 -1.55
N ALA A 81 -18.61 0.06 -2.20
CA ALA A 81 -18.81 -0.55 -3.50
C ALA A 81 -19.69 -1.82 -3.49
N PHE A 82 -19.81 -2.51 -2.35
CA PHE A 82 -20.46 -3.84 -2.26
C PHE A 82 -21.63 -3.92 -1.27
N ASP A 83 -22.02 -2.82 -0.62
CA ASP A 83 -23.25 -2.71 0.17
C ASP A 83 -24.33 -2.02 -0.67
N GLU A 84 -25.53 -2.62 -0.73
CA GLU A 84 -26.66 -2.11 -1.53
C GLU A 84 -27.18 -0.76 -1.02
N ARG A 85 -26.95 -0.43 0.26
CA ARG A 85 -27.31 0.86 0.87
C ARG A 85 -26.27 1.94 0.59
N GLY A 86 -25.16 1.60 -0.06
CA GLY A 86 -24.06 2.53 -0.34
C GLY A 86 -23.33 2.97 0.94
N TRP A 87 -23.24 4.28 1.18
CA TRP A 87 -22.40 4.87 2.22
C TRP A 87 -23.08 4.95 3.60
N VAL A 88 -22.85 3.94 4.44
CA VAL A 88 -23.50 3.84 5.76
C VAL A 88 -22.70 4.43 6.93
N PHE A 89 -21.48 4.94 6.69
CA PHE A 89 -20.58 5.40 7.76
C PHE A 89 -20.81 6.85 8.20
N GLY A 90 -21.83 7.50 7.63
CA GLY A 90 -22.18 8.89 7.90
C GLY A 90 -21.24 9.93 7.27
N GLN A 91 -21.62 11.20 7.41
CA GLN A 91 -20.99 12.32 6.73
C GLN A 91 -19.50 12.51 7.08
N PHE A 92 -19.14 12.43 8.37
CA PHE A 92 -17.75 12.66 8.80
C PHE A 92 -16.78 11.68 8.14
N VAL A 93 -17.12 10.39 8.14
CA VAL A 93 -16.26 9.35 7.57
C VAL A 93 -16.20 9.49 6.04
N CYS A 94 -17.29 9.95 5.39
CA CYS A 94 -17.29 10.22 3.95
C CYS A 94 -16.20 11.22 3.57
N HIS A 95 -16.22 12.42 4.17
CA HIS A 95 -15.21 13.44 3.89
C HIS A 95 -13.81 13.03 4.35
N PHE A 96 -13.69 12.31 5.46
CA PHE A 96 -12.40 11.81 5.93
C PHE A 96 -11.77 10.83 4.95
N VAL A 97 -12.53 9.85 4.44
CA VAL A 97 -12.01 8.83 3.53
C VAL A 97 -11.61 9.44 2.19
N THR A 98 -12.44 10.31 1.60
CA THR A 98 -12.11 10.95 0.31
C THR A 98 -10.86 11.84 0.43
N LEU A 99 -10.77 12.62 1.52
CA LEU A 99 -9.58 13.43 1.83
C LEU A 99 -8.34 12.55 2.02
N MET A 100 -8.41 11.53 2.88
CA MET A 100 -7.25 10.70 3.22
C MET A 100 -6.81 9.80 2.07
N GLN A 101 -7.72 9.34 1.22
CA GLN A 101 -7.37 8.56 0.04
C GLN A 101 -6.52 9.37 -0.94
N THR A 102 -6.90 10.62 -1.23
CA THR A 102 -6.09 11.49 -2.08
C THR A 102 -4.82 11.96 -1.37
N ALA A 103 -4.89 12.27 -0.07
CA ALA A 103 -3.75 12.79 0.68
C ALA A 103 -2.65 11.72 0.82
N THR A 104 -3.03 10.46 1.07
CA THR A 104 -2.08 9.36 1.11
C THR A 104 -1.43 9.12 -0.25
N ALA A 105 -2.18 9.25 -1.36
CA ALA A 105 -1.61 9.16 -2.70
C ALA A 105 -0.56 10.26 -2.96
N PHE A 106 -0.87 11.53 -2.65
CA PHE A 106 0.10 12.62 -2.76
C PHE A 106 1.29 12.46 -1.81
N ALA A 107 1.05 12.05 -0.56
CA ALA A 107 2.11 11.80 0.41
C ALA A 107 3.06 10.69 -0.05
N ALA A 108 2.56 9.65 -0.73
CA ALA A 108 3.38 8.60 -1.33
C ALA A 108 4.27 9.15 -2.46
N VAL A 109 3.71 9.93 -3.39
CA VAL A 109 4.44 10.59 -4.49
C VAL A 109 5.54 11.52 -3.96
N LEU A 110 5.20 12.38 -3.00
CA LEU A 110 6.13 13.31 -2.37
C LEU A 110 7.23 12.56 -1.60
N SER A 111 6.88 11.45 -0.91
CA SER A 111 7.86 10.61 -0.21
C SER A 111 8.82 9.94 -1.19
N LEU A 112 8.33 9.35 -2.29
CA LEU A 112 9.17 8.74 -3.33
C LEU A 112 10.11 9.77 -3.96
N THR A 113 9.61 10.97 -4.22
CA THR A 113 10.41 12.10 -4.73
C THR A 113 11.48 12.50 -3.73
N ALA A 114 11.11 12.68 -2.45
CA ALA A 114 12.05 13.02 -1.38
C ALA A 114 13.13 11.94 -1.21
N ILE A 115 12.77 10.65 -1.33
CA ILE A 115 13.72 9.54 -1.30
C ILE A 115 14.69 9.64 -2.49
N ALA A 116 14.21 9.91 -3.70
CA ALA A 116 15.06 10.08 -4.88
C ALA A 116 16.05 11.25 -4.70
N VAL A 117 15.57 12.40 -4.21
CA VAL A 117 16.39 13.59 -3.96
C VAL A 117 17.41 13.34 -2.85
N ASP A 118 17.04 12.76 -1.71
CA ASP A 118 17.97 12.39 -0.64
C ASP A 118 19.08 11.48 -1.18
N ARG A 119 18.72 10.54 -2.05
CA ARG A 119 19.63 9.59 -2.66
C ARG A 119 20.60 10.27 -3.62
N TYR A 120 20.15 11.24 -4.42
CA TYR A 120 21.04 12.11 -5.20
C TYR A 120 22.00 12.88 -4.29
N VAL A 121 21.50 13.58 -3.27
CA VAL A 121 22.31 14.42 -2.38
C VAL A 121 23.40 13.61 -1.68
N VAL A 122 23.08 12.42 -1.17
CA VAL A 122 24.03 11.51 -0.52
C VAL A 122 25.13 11.01 -1.48
N VAL A 123 24.86 10.99 -2.78
CA VAL A 123 25.86 10.58 -3.78
C VAL A 123 26.69 11.76 -4.29
N ALA A 124 26.03 12.86 -4.65
CA ALA A 124 26.67 14.06 -5.17
C ALA A 124 27.53 14.76 -4.10
N TYR A 125 27.08 14.76 -2.84
CA TYR A 125 27.73 15.49 -1.74
C TYR A 125 28.08 14.57 -0.56
N PRO A 126 29.07 13.66 -0.71
CA PRO A 126 29.39 12.65 0.30
C PRO A 126 29.95 13.22 1.62
N ILE A 127 30.44 14.47 1.63
CA ILE A 127 31.09 15.12 2.79
C ILE A 127 30.09 15.99 3.60
N ARG A 128 28.86 16.17 3.11
CA ARG A 128 27.85 16.99 3.80
C ARG A 128 27.37 16.28 5.08
N ARG A 129 27.21 17.02 6.19
CA ARG A 129 26.62 16.48 7.42
C ARG A 129 25.24 15.89 7.10
N ARG A 130 25.01 14.65 7.51
CA ARG A 130 23.69 14.01 7.39
C ARG A 130 22.66 14.79 8.20
N GLY A 131 21.45 14.90 7.66
CA GLY A 131 20.33 15.53 8.37
C GLY A 131 20.09 14.83 9.71
N GLY A 132 19.91 15.62 10.77
CA GLY A 132 19.54 15.12 12.08
C GLY A 132 18.09 14.63 12.14
N ARG A 133 17.67 14.09 13.29
CA ARG A 133 16.29 13.65 13.52
C ARG A 133 15.27 14.77 13.31
N SER A 134 15.56 15.98 13.77
CA SER A 134 14.69 17.15 13.62
C SER A 134 14.43 17.47 12.13
N PHE A 135 15.48 17.43 11.29
CA PHE A 135 15.32 17.61 9.84
C PHE A 135 14.39 16.56 9.23
N CYS A 136 14.54 15.29 9.62
CA CYS A 136 13.69 14.20 9.09
C CYS A 136 12.23 14.37 9.51
N VAL A 137 11.98 14.78 10.76
CA VAL A 137 10.62 15.05 11.26
C VAL A 137 9.99 16.20 10.49
N TRP A 138 10.69 17.33 10.36
CA TRP A 138 10.20 18.48 9.60
C TRP A 138 9.94 18.13 8.13
N LEU A 139 10.82 17.34 7.51
CA LEU A 139 10.63 16.87 6.14
C LEU A 139 9.32 16.06 5.99
N VAL A 140 9.04 15.15 6.92
CA VAL A 140 7.79 14.36 6.91
C VAL A 140 6.58 15.24 7.18
N VAL A 141 6.66 16.16 8.15
CA VAL A 141 5.59 17.13 8.41
C VAL A 141 5.27 17.95 7.16
N SER A 142 6.30 18.45 6.45
CA SER A 142 6.11 19.17 5.19
C SER A 142 5.47 18.31 4.11
N VAL A 143 5.84 17.02 4.00
CA VAL A 143 5.20 16.09 3.06
C VAL A 143 3.69 15.97 3.34
N TRP A 144 3.30 15.80 4.60
CA TRP A 144 1.89 15.68 4.97
C TRP A 144 1.12 16.99 4.78
N LEU A 145 1.69 18.13 5.16
CA LEU A 145 1.05 19.44 4.96
C LEU A 145 0.83 19.73 3.47
N CYS A 146 1.84 19.48 2.62
CA CYS A 146 1.68 19.62 1.18
C CYS A 146 0.62 18.65 0.65
N ALA A 147 0.66 17.37 1.05
CA ALA A 147 -0.31 16.39 0.59
C ALA A 147 -1.77 16.76 0.95
N LEU A 148 -2.00 17.20 2.18
CA LEU A 148 -3.32 17.65 2.64
C LEU A 148 -3.79 18.91 1.91
N ALA A 149 -2.88 19.88 1.69
CA ALA A 149 -3.20 21.08 0.92
C ALA A 149 -3.59 20.72 -0.53
N MET A 150 -2.88 19.79 -1.14
CA MET A 150 -3.14 19.34 -2.52
C MET A 150 -4.44 18.53 -2.63
N SER A 151 -4.84 17.83 -1.57
CA SER A 151 -6.11 17.10 -1.47
C SER A 151 -7.33 17.96 -1.15
N THR A 152 -7.14 19.24 -0.83
CA THR A 152 -8.22 20.13 -0.42
C THR A 152 -9.34 20.26 -1.48
N PRO A 153 -9.06 20.36 -2.80
CA PRO A 153 -10.12 20.43 -3.80
C PRO A 153 -11.06 19.21 -3.77
N THR A 154 -10.50 17.99 -3.68
CA THR A 154 -11.30 16.76 -3.51
C THR A 154 -12.20 16.83 -2.28
N ALA A 155 -11.68 17.31 -1.15
CA ALA A 155 -12.46 17.40 0.09
C ALA A 155 -13.59 18.43 0.01
N LEU A 156 -13.36 19.58 -0.64
CA LEU A 156 -14.35 20.63 -0.83
C LEU A 156 -15.48 20.22 -1.78
N HIS A 157 -15.16 19.41 -2.79
CA HIS A 157 -16.13 18.91 -3.77
C HIS A 157 -16.74 17.55 -3.40
N THR A 158 -16.37 16.96 -2.26
CA THR A 158 -17.03 15.75 -1.75
C THR A 158 -18.42 16.13 -1.23
N VAL A 159 -19.46 15.42 -1.68
CA VAL A 159 -20.84 15.60 -1.20
C VAL A 159 -21.34 14.30 -0.59
N TYR A 160 -21.96 14.42 0.59
CA TYR A 160 -22.70 13.35 1.25
C TYR A 160 -24.20 13.60 1.08
N LEU A 161 -24.92 12.63 0.49
CA LEU A 161 -26.37 12.68 0.32
C LEU A 161 -27.00 11.45 0.97
N ASP A 162 -27.86 11.68 1.96
CA ASP A 162 -28.71 10.65 2.55
C ASP A 162 -30.09 10.68 1.89
N LEU A 163 -30.42 9.65 1.14
CA LEU A 163 -31.70 9.53 0.42
C LEU A 163 -32.76 8.80 1.25
N SER A 164 -32.45 8.42 2.50
CA SER A 164 -33.40 7.78 3.42
C SER A 164 -34.63 8.67 3.64
N ALA A 165 -34.44 10.00 3.64
CA ALA A 165 -35.53 10.98 3.74
C ALA A 165 -36.49 10.97 2.53
N THR A 166 -36.08 10.43 1.38
CA THR A 166 -36.88 10.33 0.15
C THR A 166 -37.54 8.96 -0.04
N GLY A 167 -37.42 8.05 0.94
CA GLY A 167 -37.99 6.70 0.89
C GLY A 167 -37.08 5.64 0.28
N HIS A 168 -35.80 5.96 0.05
CA HIS A 168 -34.79 5.00 -0.41
C HIS A 168 -33.73 4.85 0.68
N GLU A 169 -33.54 3.65 1.25
CA GLU A 169 -32.49 3.37 2.25
C GLU A 169 -31.09 3.33 1.60
N MET A 170 -30.66 4.44 1.01
CA MET A 170 -29.37 4.57 0.34
C MET A 170 -28.71 5.91 0.68
N ALA A 171 -27.39 5.89 0.80
CA ALA A 171 -26.60 7.09 0.96
C ALA A 171 -25.41 7.09 -0.01
N VAL A 172 -25.05 8.26 -0.51
CA VAL A 172 -24.02 8.44 -1.54
C VAL A 172 -22.92 9.36 -1.00
N CYS A 173 -21.66 8.98 -1.25
CA CYS A 173 -20.48 9.75 -0.92
C CYS A 173 -19.59 9.84 -2.16
N GLU A 174 -19.69 10.94 -2.91
CA GLU A 174 -19.01 11.11 -4.20
C GLU A 174 -18.51 12.55 -4.37
N GLU A 175 -17.55 12.73 -5.27
CA GLU A 175 -17.05 14.04 -5.67
C GLU A 175 -17.97 14.65 -6.74
N PHE A 176 -18.54 15.82 -6.46
CA PHE A 176 -19.41 16.57 -7.37
C PHE A 176 -18.85 17.97 -7.68
N TRP A 177 -18.45 18.19 -8.93
CA TRP A 177 -17.84 19.42 -9.43
C TRP A 177 -18.84 20.27 -10.24
N HIS A 178 -19.96 20.65 -9.62
CA HIS A 178 -21.08 21.27 -10.34
C HIS A 178 -20.70 22.58 -11.02
N GLY A 179 -20.82 22.64 -12.35
CA GLY A 179 -20.45 23.82 -13.16
C GLY A 179 -18.94 24.10 -13.24
N GLN A 180 -18.09 23.21 -12.73
CA GLN A 180 -16.63 23.37 -12.64
C GLN A 180 -15.87 22.22 -13.30
N GLU A 181 -16.39 21.68 -14.40
CA GLU A 181 -15.79 20.55 -15.13
C GLU A 181 -14.35 20.84 -15.61
N LEU A 182 -14.08 22.07 -16.05
CA LEU A 182 -12.72 22.49 -16.41
C LEU A 182 -11.79 22.48 -15.19
N GLY A 183 -12.29 22.85 -14.00
CA GLY A 183 -11.54 22.79 -12.75
C GLY A 183 -11.19 21.36 -12.36
N ARG A 184 -12.17 20.44 -12.46
CA ARG A 184 -11.96 19.00 -12.27
C ARG A 184 -10.91 18.45 -13.22
N LEU A 185 -11.01 18.78 -14.51
CA LEU A 185 -10.04 18.37 -15.52
C LEU A 185 -8.62 18.86 -15.22
N ILE A 186 -8.47 20.16 -14.89
CA ILE A 186 -7.18 20.75 -14.53
C ILE A 186 -6.59 20.04 -13.31
N TYR A 187 -7.41 19.76 -12.29
CA TYR A 187 -6.99 19.04 -11.10
C TYR A 187 -6.57 17.59 -11.40
N SER A 188 -7.34 16.85 -12.20
CA SER A 188 -7.00 15.49 -12.63
C SER A 188 -5.70 15.47 -13.45
N CYS A 189 -5.52 16.41 -14.39
CA CYS A 189 -4.26 16.56 -15.13
C CYS A 189 -3.09 16.92 -14.21
N PHE A 190 -3.29 17.81 -13.23
CA PHE A 190 -2.27 18.17 -12.26
C PHE A 190 -1.86 16.98 -11.39
N PHE A 191 -2.83 16.23 -10.87
CA PHE A 191 -2.59 15.01 -10.10
C PHE A 191 -1.74 14.02 -10.91
N LEU A 192 -2.11 13.81 -12.17
CA LEU A 192 -1.37 12.94 -13.08
C LEU A 192 0.05 13.49 -13.30
N LEU A 193 0.19 14.73 -13.77
CA LEU A 193 1.51 15.31 -14.05
C LEU A 193 2.46 15.20 -12.85
N LEU A 194 1.97 15.52 -11.66
CA LEU A 194 2.74 15.41 -10.43
C LEU A 194 3.10 13.95 -10.08
N SER A 195 2.13 13.04 -10.15
CA SER A 195 2.32 11.64 -9.76
C SER A 195 3.28 10.88 -10.66
N TYR A 196 3.39 11.27 -11.94
CA TYR A 196 4.24 10.60 -12.92
C TYR A 196 5.55 11.34 -13.17
N PHE A 197 5.48 12.59 -13.62
CA PHE A 197 6.66 13.27 -14.15
C PHE A 197 7.64 13.68 -13.05
N VAL A 198 7.15 14.15 -11.89
CA VAL A 198 8.03 14.62 -10.82
C VAL A 198 8.88 13.48 -10.22
N PRO A 199 8.29 12.34 -9.79
CA PRO A 199 9.09 11.20 -9.32
C PRO A 199 10.03 10.63 -10.38
N LEU A 200 9.57 10.51 -11.63
CA LEU A 200 10.39 9.97 -12.72
C LEU A 200 11.56 10.88 -13.06
N ALA A 201 11.34 12.19 -13.12
CA ALA A 201 12.41 13.17 -13.34
C ALA A 201 13.41 13.12 -12.18
N ALA A 202 12.93 13.11 -10.93
CA ALA A 202 13.79 13.03 -9.75
C ALA A 202 14.66 11.77 -9.77
N VAL A 203 14.10 10.58 -10.06
CA VAL A 203 14.86 9.33 -10.15
C VAL A 203 15.84 9.36 -11.33
N SER A 204 15.42 9.87 -12.49
CA SER A 204 16.24 9.92 -13.70
C SER A 204 17.44 10.85 -13.54
N ILE A 205 17.23 12.08 -13.06
CA ILE A 205 18.29 13.05 -12.77
C ILE A 205 19.25 12.46 -11.73
N SER A 206 18.71 11.85 -10.68
CA SER A 206 19.52 11.17 -9.66
C SER A 206 20.38 10.08 -10.29
N TYR A 207 19.81 9.20 -11.10
CA TYR A 207 20.52 8.10 -11.74
C TYR A 207 21.63 8.57 -12.69
N CYS A 208 21.33 9.57 -13.53
CA CYS A 208 22.29 10.15 -14.48
C CYS A 208 23.47 10.78 -13.74
N ALA A 209 23.21 11.66 -12.76
CA ALA A 209 24.28 12.33 -12.02
C ALA A 209 25.22 11.35 -11.31
N ILE A 210 24.68 10.23 -10.84
CA ILE A 210 25.45 9.19 -10.14
C ILE A 210 26.30 8.38 -11.11
N SER A 211 25.73 8.06 -12.27
CA SER A 211 26.45 7.37 -13.34
C SER A 211 27.62 8.23 -13.80
N CYS A 212 27.40 9.53 -14.04
CA CYS A 212 28.45 10.48 -14.37
C CYS A 212 29.49 10.60 -13.25
N HIS A 213 29.08 10.76 -12.00
CA HIS A 213 30.02 10.88 -10.87
C HIS A 213 30.84 9.60 -10.64
N LEU A 214 30.26 8.41 -10.83
CA LEU A 214 30.99 7.13 -10.77
C LEU A 214 31.99 6.99 -11.91
N GLN A 215 31.61 7.38 -13.14
CA GLN A 215 32.51 7.37 -14.30
C GLN A 215 33.67 8.34 -14.08
N HIS A 216 33.39 9.56 -13.65
CA HIS A 216 34.41 10.58 -13.39
C HIS A 216 35.36 10.21 -12.24
N ARG A 217 34.87 9.47 -11.23
CA ARG A 217 35.75 8.94 -10.17
C ARG A 217 36.55 7.74 -10.64
N ALA A 218 36.00 6.88 -11.50
CA ALA A 218 36.73 5.74 -12.07
C ALA A 218 37.90 6.22 -12.95
N THR A 219 37.71 7.28 -13.73
CA THR A 219 38.78 7.88 -14.54
C THR A 219 39.83 8.60 -13.69
N ARG A 220 39.45 9.25 -12.58
CA ARG A 220 40.39 9.94 -11.66
C ARG A 220 41.18 9.00 -10.73
N LEU A 221 40.65 7.82 -10.40
CA LEU A 221 41.20 6.88 -9.40
C LEU A 221 41.67 5.56 -10.01
N MET A 222 42.20 5.56 -11.24
CA MET A 222 42.80 4.37 -11.88
C MET A 222 43.91 3.67 -11.04
N ALA A 223 44.28 4.20 -9.86
CA ALA A 223 45.26 3.66 -8.93
C ALA A 223 44.70 3.04 -7.62
N ALA A 224 43.37 2.99 -7.38
CA ALA A 224 42.80 2.45 -6.13
C ALA A 224 42.19 1.05 -6.31
N THR A 225 42.36 0.17 -5.30
CA THR A 225 41.94 -1.24 -5.30
C THR A 225 40.50 -1.44 -5.83
N PRO A 226 40.29 -2.19 -6.92
CA PRO A 226 39.00 -2.28 -7.62
C PRO A 226 37.87 -2.92 -6.79
N SER A 227 38.22 -3.80 -5.84
CA SER A 227 37.23 -4.69 -5.19
C SER A 227 36.22 -3.99 -4.27
N ASN A 228 36.62 -2.95 -3.52
CA ASN A 228 35.72 -2.21 -2.62
C ASN A 228 34.91 -1.14 -3.36
N GLN A 229 35.49 -0.55 -4.41
CA GLN A 229 34.86 0.48 -5.23
C GLN A 229 33.75 -0.10 -6.11
N GLU A 230 33.99 -1.28 -6.70
CA GLU A 230 32.96 -2.02 -7.44
C GLU A 230 31.79 -2.46 -6.54
N LYS A 231 32.08 -2.98 -5.34
CA LYS A 231 31.04 -3.36 -4.36
C LYS A 231 30.20 -2.16 -3.94
N TRP A 232 30.83 -1.00 -3.72
CA TRP A 232 30.14 0.24 -3.35
C TRP A 232 29.26 0.79 -4.48
N GLY A 233 29.77 0.83 -5.72
CA GLY A 233 29.00 1.21 -6.91
C GLY A 233 27.81 0.28 -7.17
N ARG A 234 28.00 -1.04 -7.02
CA ARG A 234 26.95 -2.06 -7.21
C ARG A 234 25.83 -1.92 -6.18
N LYS A 235 26.16 -1.66 -4.90
CA LYS A 235 25.16 -1.43 -3.83
C LYS A 235 24.33 -0.16 -4.05
N ARG A 236 24.97 0.92 -4.50
CA ARG A 236 24.27 2.17 -4.85
C ARG A 236 23.34 1.96 -6.04
N ARG A 237 23.83 1.39 -7.16
CA ARG A 237 22.99 1.06 -8.34
C ARG A 237 21.80 0.17 -7.99
N LYS A 238 21.97 -0.83 -7.11
CA LYS A 238 20.86 -1.65 -6.62
C LYS A 238 19.79 -0.80 -5.93
N THR A 239 20.19 0.15 -5.10
CA THR A 239 19.26 1.04 -4.40
C THR A 239 18.47 1.89 -5.38
N PHE A 240 19.10 2.50 -6.38
CA PHE A 240 18.40 3.26 -7.42
C PHE A 240 17.46 2.42 -8.26
N ARG A 241 17.88 1.21 -8.63
CA ARG A 241 17.02 0.27 -9.35
C ARG A 241 15.74 -0.02 -8.55
N LEU A 242 15.86 -0.16 -7.23
CA LEU A 242 14.72 -0.41 -6.37
C LEU A 242 13.81 0.82 -6.22
N LEU A 243 14.38 2.03 -6.20
CA LEU A 243 13.59 3.28 -6.25
C LEU A 243 12.86 3.43 -7.57
N LEU A 244 13.52 3.16 -8.68
CA LEU A 244 12.91 3.16 -10.00
C LEU A 244 11.77 2.14 -10.07
N VAL A 245 12.00 0.91 -9.59
CA VAL A 245 10.94 -0.11 -9.52
C VAL A 245 9.78 0.36 -8.65
N SER A 246 10.02 0.96 -7.48
CA SER A 246 8.95 1.48 -6.61
C SER A 246 8.14 2.59 -7.28
N VAL A 247 8.81 3.55 -7.94
CA VAL A 247 8.15 4.64 -8.67
C VAL A 247 7.33 4.10 -9.85
N LEU A 248 7.90 3.19 -10.65
CA LEU A 248 7.20 2.60 -11.78
C LEU A 248 6.02 1.74 -11.32
N SER A 249 6.19 0.93 -10.27
CA SER A 249 5.12 0.15 -9.68
C SER A 249 3.97 1.02 -9.19
N PHE A 250 4.25 2.13 -8.51
CA PHE A 250 3.22 3.10 -8.13
C PHE A 250 2.53 3.70 -9.38
N ALA A 251 3.32 4.22 -10.32
CA ALA A 251 2.83 4.84 -11.54
C ALA A 251 1.89 3.91 -12.33
N PHE A 252 2.33 2.70 -12.66
CA PHE A 252 1.54 1.75 -13.46
C PHE A 252 0.31 1.23 -12.71
N SER A 253 0.36 1.12 -11.39
CA SER A 253 -0.79 0.66 -10.61
C SER A 253 -1.90 1.70 -10.55
N TRP A 254 -1.53 2.97 -10.43
CA TRP A 254 -2.48 4.08 -10.32
C TRP A 254 -2.99 4.58 -11.67
N LEU A 255 -2.26 4.33 -12.77
CA LEU A 255 -2.58 4.89 -14.09
C LEU A 255 -3.98 4.46 -14.57
N PRO A 256 -4.37 3.17 -14.49
CA PRO A 256 -5.68 2.75 -14.95
C PRO A 256 -6.82 3.44 -14.20
N LEU A 257 -6.68 3.63 -12.87
CA LEU A 257 -7.69 4.33 -12.09
C LEU A 257 -7.80 5.81 -12.50
N GLN A 258 -6.67 6.49 -12.70
CA GLN A 258 -6.67 7.89 -13.13
C GLN A 258 -7.24 8.06 -14.54
N VAL A 259 -6.96 7.13 -15.45
CA VAL A 259 -7.52 7.14 -16.80
C VAL A 259 -9.03 6.90 -16.76
N VAL A 260 -9.51 5.95 -15.96
CA VAL A 260 -10.95 5.68 -15.82
C VAL A 260 -11.68 6.88 -15.21
N ASN A 261 -11.12 7.50 -14.17
CA ASN A 261 -11.69 8.71 -13.59
C ASN A 261 -11.74 9.84 -14.62
N LEU A 262 -10.66 10.07 -15.38
CA LEU A 262 -10.61 11.09 -16.43
C LEU A 262 -11.62 10.81 -17.56
N ILE A 263 -11.81 9.56 -17.96
CA ILE A 263 -12.83 9.19 -18.96
C ILE A 263 -14.23 9.46 -18.40
N ARG A 264 -14.50 9.07 -17.15
CA ARG A 264 -15.78 9.37 -16.47
C ARG A 264 -16.02 10.88 -16.36
N ASP A 265 -14.96 11.67 -16.28
CA ASP A 265 -15.04 13.12 -16.24
C ASP A 265 -15.37 13.74 -17.60
N LEU A 266 -14.84 13.18 -18.69
CA LEU A 266 -14.99 13.70 -20.07
C LEU A 266 -16.23 13.17 -20.79
N ASP A 267 -16.69 11.96 -20.45
CA ASP A 267 -17.77 11.25 -21.13
C ASP A 267 -19.00 11.12 -20.21
N THR A 268 -19.74 12.23 -20.09
CA THR A 268 -20.97 12.31 -19.28
C THR A 268 -22.11 11.43 -19.82
N ASP A 269 -22.03 11.02 -21.08
CA ASP A 269 -23.03 10.17 -21.74
C ASP A 269 -22.73 8.66 -21.63
N PHE A 270 -21.60 8.27 -21.02
CA PHE A 270 -21.12 6.88 -20.91
C PHE A 270 -21.04 6.16 -22.27
N ALA A 271 -20.70 6.90 -23.34
CA ALA A 271 -20.63 6.37 -24.69
C ALA A 271 -19.38 5.48 -24.92
N ILE A 272 -18.31 5.72 -24.17
CA ILE A 272 -17.00 5.07 -24.30
C ILE A 272 -16.88 3.87 -23.34
N LEU A 273 -17.30 4.05 -22.08
CA LEU A 273 -17.37 2.96 -21.10
C LEU A 273 -18.81 2.47 -21.01
N SER A 274 -19.11 1.39 -21.72
CA SER A 274 -20.42 0.72 -21.66
C SER A 274 -20.93 0.65 -20.20
N LYS A 275 -22.14 1.16 -19.97
CA LYS A 275 -22.80 1.22 -18.65
C LYS A 275 -22.79 -0.12 -17.90
N ASN A 276 -22.75 -1.23 -18.64
CA ASN A 276 -22.77 -2.59 -18.10
C ASN A 276 -21.45 -3.00 -17.42
N HIS A 277 -20.33 -2.33 -17.69
CA HIS A 277 -19.00 -2.74 -17.19
C HIS A 277 -18.27 -1.65 -16.39
N VAL A 278 -18.77 -0.42 -16.38
CA VAL A 278 -18.10 0.74 -15.74
C VAL A 278 -17.75 0.49 -14.27
N ASN A 279 -18.67 -0.07 -13.49
CA ASN A 279 -18.47 -0.35 -12.07
C ASN A 279 -17.40 -1.42 -11.83
N VAL A 280 -17.42 -2.49 -12.63
CA VAL A 280 -16.43 -3.58 -12.55
C VAL A 280 -15.04 -3.07 -12.96
N VAL A 281 -14.96 -2.27 -14.02
CA VAL A 281 -13.70 -1.64 -14.45
C VAL A 281 -13.17 -0.72 -13.36
N GLN A 282 -14.01 0.15 -12.79
CA GLN A 282 -13.63 1.06 -11.71
C GLN A 282 -13.10 0.30 -10.49
N VAL A 283 -13.82 -0.72 -10.01
CA VAL A 283 -13.39 -1.53 -8.85
C VAL A 283 -12.11 -2.31 -9.15
N SER A 284 -11.93 -2.80 -10.37
CA SER A 284 -10.71 -3.49 -10.81
C SER A 284 -9.51 -2.56 -10.85
N CYS A 285 -9.67 -1.37 -11.43
CA CYS A 285 -8.63 -0.34 -11.47
C CYS A 285 -8.30 0.18 -10.06
N HIS A 286 -9.31 0.32 -9.20
CA HIS A 286 -9.12 0.67 -7.80
C HIS A 286 -8.32 -0.40 -7.06
N LEU A 287 -8.67 -1.68 -7.21
CA LEU A 287 -7.93 -2.79 -6.62
C LEU A 287 -6.46 -2.80 -7.07
N LEU A 288 -6.21 -2.57 -8.36
CA LEU A 288 -4.86 -2.45 -8.91
C LEU A 288 -4.10 -1.28 -8.30
N ALA A 289 -4.70 -0.08 -8.21
CA ALA A 289 -4.09 1.08 -7.58
C ALA A 289 -3.70 0.79 -6.13
N MET A 290 -4.62 0.21 -5.35
CA MET A 290 -4.38 -0.14 -3.95
C MET A 290 -3.31 -1.22 -3.78
N SER A 291 -3.09 -2.09 -4.78
CA SER A 291 -2.06 -3.13 -4.72
C SER A 291 -0.64 -2.57 -4.70
N SER A 292 -0.44 -1.31 -5.08
CA SER A 292 0.85 -0.61 -4.97
C SER A 292 1.44 -0.62 -3.55
N ALA A 293 0.57 -0.55 -2.53
CA ALA A 293 0.95 -0.64 -1.11
C ALA A 293 1.58 -2.00 -0.73
N CYS A 294 1.23 -3.07 -1.45
CA CYS A 294 1.81 -4.40 -1.24
C CYS A 294 3.25 -4.48 -1.73
N TYR A 295 3.62 -3.73 -2.77
CA TYR A 295 4.94 -3.88 -3.41
C TYR A 295 6.07 -3.26 -2.58
N ASN A 296 5.79 -2.14 -1.91
CA ASN A 296 6.78 -1.35 -1.17
C ASN A 296 7.56 -2.21 -0.14
N PRO A 297 6.92 -2.98 0.77
CA PRO A 297 7.62 -3.88 1.68
C PRO A 297 8.59 -4.84 0.99
N PHE A 298 8.22 -5.47 -0.12
CA PHE A 298 9.08 -6.44 -0.81
C PHE A 298 10.25 -5.76 -1.53
N ILE A 299 10.01 -4.58 -2.12
CA ILE A 299 11.05 -3.78 -2.78
C ILE A 299 12.11 -3.37 -1.75
N TYR A 300 11.68 -2.77 -0.63
CA TYR A 300 12.60 -2.31 0.41
C TYR A 300 13.18 -3.46 1.25
N ALA A 301 12.46 -4.57 1.40
CA ALA A 301 12.98 -5.81 1.98
C ALA A 301 14.25 -6.27 1.26
N SER A 302 14.25 -6.19 -0.06
CA SER A 302 15.36 -6.65 -0.88
C SER A 302 16.65 -5.83 -0.68
N LEU A 303 16.56 -4.62 -0.09
CA LEU A 303 17.72 -3.82 0.35
C LEU A 303 18.38 -4.41 1.60
N HIS A 304 17.59 -5.02 2.48
CA HIS A 304 18.01 -5.50 3.79
C HIS A 304 17.93 -7.03 3.81
N LYS A 305 19.03 -7.72 3.48
CA LYS A 305 19.11 -9.19 3.51
C LYS A 305 18.57 -9.82 4.81
N LYS A 306 18.74 -9.13 5.95
CA LYS A 306 18.21 -9.54 7.25
C LYS A 306 16.69 -9.45 7.33
N PHE A 307 16.07 -8.43 6.74
CA PHE A 307 14.62 -8.27 6.71
C PHE A 307 13.93 -9.37 5.92
N LEU A 308 14.50 -9.76 4.76
CA LEU A 308 13.98 -10.89 3.98
C LEU A 308 13.97 -12.20 4.79
N SER A 309 15.00 -12.40 5.62
CA SER A 309 15.05 -13.55 6.53
C SER A 309 13.95 -13.49 7.60
N TYR A 310 13.65 -12.32 8.17
CA TYR A 310 12.52 -12.16 9.10
C TYR A 310 11.16 -12.35 8.42
N LEU A 311 10.97 -11.80 7.22
CA LEU A 311 9.73 -11.93 6.45
C LEU A 311 9.48 -13.40 6.10
N CYS A 312 10.50 -14.08 5.55
CA CYS A 312 10.43 -15.51 5.24
C CYS A 312 10.26 -16.36 6.50
N HIS A 313 10.97 -16.06 7.59
CA HIS A 313 10.87 -16.84 8.83
C HIS A 313 9.47 -16.77 9.45
N ASN A 314 8.84 -15.59 9.50
CA ASN A 314 7.46 -15.46 10.00
C ASN A 314 6.44 -16.15 9.08
N ILE A 315 6.62 -16.07 7.76
CA ILE A 315 5.75 -16.75 6.78
C ILE A 315 5.93 -18.29 6.87
N PHE A 316 7.17 -18.77 7.01
CA PHE A 316 7.47 -20.21 7.11
C PHE A 316 7.11 -20.80 8.47
N GLN A 317 7.25 -20.07 9.59
CA GLN A 317 6.81 -20.53 10.89
C GLN A 317 5.28 -20.66 10.97
N ARG A 318 4.51 -19.73 10.37
CA ARG A 318 3.05 -19.89 10.26
C ARG A 318 2.66 -21.13 9.45
N ARG A 319 3.39 -21.45 8.37
CA ARG A 319 3.19 -22.71 7.62
C ARG A 319 3.58 -23.95 8.42
N LYS A 320 4.66 -23.90 9.22
CA LYS A 320 5.12 -25.03 10.03
C LYS A 320 4.20 -25.30 11.24
N ALA A 321 3.69 -24.25 11.88
CA ALA A 321 2.70 -24.35 12.96
C ALA A 321 1.35 -24.90 12.46
N HIS A 322 0.87 -24.43 11.30
CA HIS A 322 -0.37 -24.93 10.70
C HIS A 322 -0.25 -26.38 10.20
N ARG A 323 0.93 -26.80 9.71
CA ARG A 323 1.21 -28.19 9.29
C ARG A 323 1.42 -29.13 10.49
N ALA A 324 1.96 -28.63 11.60
CA ALA A 324 2.06 -29.40 12.85
C ALA A 324 0.66 -29.66 13.45
N GLN A 325 -0.22 -28.65 13.47
CA GLN A 325 -1.60 -28.83 13.96
C GLN A 325 -2.44 -29.77 13.08
N SER A 326 -2.29 -29.73 11.73
CA SER A 326 -3.00 -30.68 10.85
C SER A 326 -2.51 -32.12 10.96
N SER A 327 -1.26 -32.33 11.41
CA SER A 327 -0.68 -33.66 11.61
C SER A 327 -1.13 -34.29 12.95
N LEU A 328 -1.36 -33.46 13.97
CA LEU A 328 -1.85 -33.90 15.28
C LEU A 328 -3.33 -34.30 15.26
N THR A 329 -4.18 -33.66 14.45
CA THR A 329 -5.60 -34.02 14.35
C THR A 329 -5.89 -35.33 13.60
N THR A 330 -5.00 -35.75 12.69
CA THR A 330 -5.16 -37.03 11.97
C THR A 330 -4.63 -38.22 12.79
N SER A 331 -3.61 -38.00 13.64
CA SER A 331 -3.09 -39.05 14.53
C SER A 331 -4.02 -39.37 15.71
N SER A 332 -4.73 -38.37 16.24
CA SER A 332 -5.68 -38.58 17.36
C SER A 332 -6.96 -39.35 17.00
N ARG A 333 -7.29 -39.53 15.70
CA ARG A 333 -8.38 -40.42 15.27
C ARG A 333 -7.98 -41.89 15.17
N MET A 334 -6.69 -42.21 15.07
CA MET A 334 -6.21 -43.59 14.87
C MET A 334 -5.83 -44.29 16.19
N ILE A 335 -5.64 -43.56 17.28
CA ILE A 335 -5.20 -44.13 18.58
C ILE A 335 -6.39 -44.51 19.48
N ARG A 336 -7.60 -43.99 19.25
CA ARG A 336 -8.80 -44.31 20.05
C ARG A 336 -9.58 -45.52 19.54
N MET A 337 -8.89 -46.59 19.10
CA MET A 337 -9.54 -47.87 18.77
C MET A 337 -8.95 -49.10 19.44
N ASN A 338 -7.78 -49.02 20.10
CA ASN A 338 -7.17 -50.20 20.74
C ASN A 338 -6.70 -49.87 22.15
N THR A 339 -7.56 -50.07 23.15
CA THR A 339 -7.20 -50.62 24.48
C THR A 339 -8.43 -50.61 25.38
N SER A 340 -9.22 -51.70 25.30
CA SER A 340 -10.13 -52.09 26.36
C SER A 340 -9.78 -53.53 26.70
N SER A 341 -8.97 -53.73 27.74
CA SER A 341 -8.91 -54.98 28.48
C SER A 341 -8.13 -54.80 29.79
N THR A 342 -8.93 -54.79 30.86
CA THR A 342 -8.73 -55.57 32.10
C THR A 342 -7.66 -55.17 33.13
N LEU A 343 -8.22 -54.97 34.33
CA LEU A 343 -7.84 -55.50 35.64
C LEU A 343 -7.06 -54.60 36.59
N ALA A 344 -7.83 -54.18 37.60
CA ALA A 344 -7.44 -53.64 38.89
C ALA A 344 -6.87 -54.74 39.81
N ASP A 345 -6.05 -54.32 40.78
CA ASP A 345 -5.97 -54.78 42.19
C ASP A 345 -4.65 -54.22 42.79
N ILE A 346 -4.69 -53.18 43.63
CA ILE A 346 -4.80 -53.16 45.11
C ILE A 346 -3.42 -53.12 45.82
N PRO A 347 -3.30 -52.47 47.01
CA PRO A 347 -2.27 -51.45 47.27
C PRO A 347 -1.45 -51.61 48.57
N MET A 348 -0.57 -50.60 48.78
CA MET A 348 -0.27 -49.92 50.07
C MET A 348 0.88 -50.41 50.97
N ALA A 349 1.48 -49.41 51.63
CA ALA A 349 2.29 -49.43 52.86
C ALA A 349 3.84 -49.45 52.63
N ILE A 350 4.73 -48.73 53.32
CA ILE A 350 4.77 -48.15 54.68
C ILE A 350 5.71 -46.91 54.70
N SER A 351 5.43 -46.03 55.65
CA SER A 351 6.10 -44.81 56.13
C SER A 351 7.51 -44.92 56.76
N LYS A 352 8.13 -43.74 56.95
CA LYS A 352 9.19 -43.30 57.93
C LYS A 352 10.63 -43.24 57.40
N ILE A 353 11.22 -42.03 57.23
CA ILE A 353 11.86 -41.10 58.20
C ILE A 353 13.26 -41.56 58.65
N SER A 354 14.29 -40.78 58.26
CA SER A 354 15.54 -40.38 58.98
C SER A 354 16.53 -39.87 57.91
N GLN A 355 16.93 -38.59 57.83
CA GLN A 355 18.18 -38.03 58.42
C GLN A 355 19.35 -39.01 58.24
N ASP A 356 20.38 -38.76 57.42
CA ASP A 356 21.16 -37.53 57.17
C ASP A 356 21.47 -37.24 55.69
#